data_AF-A0AAE0FK76-F1
#
_entry.id   AF-A0AAE0FK76-F1
#
_cell.length_a   1.000
_cell.length_b   1.000
_cell.length_c   1.000
_cell.angle_alpha   90.00
_cell.angle_beta   90.00
_cell.angle_gamma   90.00
#
_symmetry.space_group_name_H-M   'P 1'
#
loop_
_entity.id
_entity.type
_entity.pdbx_description
1 polymer ?
#
loop_
_entity_poly.entity_id
_entity_poly.type
_entity_poly.pdbx_seq_one_letter_code
_entity_poly.pdbx_strand_id
1 'polypeptide(L)'
;MTSGPFTFRLIGFRLQAPRLSRPSSTLMFNLILVAYFLISSGLVYDIIAEPPSMGTHQDPATGHVKSVPFMPNRINGQYIIEGLSAGFLFTLGGFGVIMLDWANDKSISKRNRYLFTLSGVISFVASYSLCIVFFKIKVPGYLKGE
;
A
#
# COMPACT_ATOMS: atom_id res chain seq x y z
N MET A 1 -11.18 23.79 -18.48
CA MET A 1 -12.65 23.92 -18.42
C MET A 1 -13.05 24.43 -17.03
N THR A 2 -13.11 25.75 -16.87
CA THR A 2 -13.47 26.42 -15.61
C THR A 2 -15.00 26.57 -15.58
N SER A 3 -15.67 25.77 -14.74
CA SER A 3 -17.11 25.88 -14.51
C SER A 3 -17.40 27.22 -13.83
N GLY A 4 -18.24 28.06 -14.45
CA GLY A 4 -18.69 29.34 -13.88
C GLY A 4 -19.45 29.16 -12.56
N PRO A 5 -19.56 30.22 -11.72
CA PRO A 5 -20.17 30.12 -10.40
C PRO A 5 -21.68 29.86 -10.50
N PHE A 6 -22.13 28.74 -9.95
CA PHE A 6 -23.56 28.45 -9.77
C PHE A 6 -24.14 29.45 -8.75
N THR A 7 -25.05 30.30 -9.21
CA THR A 7 -25.71 31.31 -8.39
C THR A 7 -27.15 30.85 -8.12
N PHE A 8 -27.45 30.43 -6.89
CA PHE A 8 -28.82 30.15 -6.48
C PHE A 8 -29.52 31.46 -6.13
N ARG A 9 -30.65 31.74 -6.79
CA ARG A 9 -31.46 32.95 -6.55
C ARG A 9 -32.67 32.57 -5.70
N LEU A 10 -32.54 32.66 -4.39
CA LEU A 10 -33.68 32.67 -3.47
C LEU A 10 -34.12 34.12 -3.26
N ILE A 11 -35.44 34.34 -3.15
CA ILE A 11 -36.07 35.66 -3.08
C ILE A 11 -35.33 36.53 -2.03
N GLY A 12 -34.74 37.64 -2.49
CA GLY A 12 -34.08 38.64 -1.65
C GLY A 12 -32.57 38.47 -1.41
N PHE A 13 -32.00 37.27 -1.58
CA PHE A 13 -30.58 37.03 -1.25
C PHE A 13 -29.80 36.36 -2.40
N ARG A 14 -28.71 37.01 -2.84
CA ARG A 14 -27.73 36.43 -3.77
C ARG A 14 -26.64 35.72 -2.95
N LEU A 15 -26.86 34.45 -2.61
CA LEU A 15 -25.81 33.64 -1.99
C LEU A 15 -24.85 33.14 -3.08
N GLN A 16 -23.61 33.62 -3.06
CA GLN A 16 -22.54 33.02 -3.85
C GLN A 16 -22.15 31.71 -3.16
N ALA A 17 -22.24 30.59 -3.89
CA ALA A 17 -21.75 29.32 -3.37
C ALA A 17 -20.25 29.47 -3.02
N PRO A 18 -19.80 28.94 -1.87
CA PRO A 18 -18.39 29.00 -1.50
C PRO A 18 -17.57 28.33 -2.60
N ARG A 19 -16.58 29.06 -3.13
CA ARG A 19 -15.69 28.54 -4.17
C ARG A 19 -14.72 27.56 -3.51
N LEU A 20 -15.08 26.28 -3.51
CA LEU A 20 -14.16 25.23 -3.07
C LEU A 20 -13.07 25.08 -4.14
N SER A 21 -11.86 25.53 -3.81
CA SER A 21 -10.69 25.36 -4.69
C SER A 21 -10.46 23.87 -4.96
N ARG A 22 -10.34 23.51 -6.23
CA ARG A 22 -10.06 22.12 -6.62
C ARG A 22 -8.70 21.70 -6.04
N PRO A 23 -8.60 20.53 -5.40
CA PRO A 23 -7.34 20.07 -4.86
C PRO A 23 -6.31 19.81 -5.97
N SER A 24 -5.03 19.96 -5.65
CA SER A 24 -3.94 19.66 -6.58
C SER A 24 -3.93 18.19 -6.98
N SER A 25 -3.61 17.90 -8.25
CA SER A 25 -3.52 16.53 -8.78
C SER A 25 -2.53 15.67 -7.99
N THR A 26 -1.39 16.24 -7.57
CA THR A 26 -0.38 15.53 -6.77
C THR A 26 -0.89 15.19 -5.38
N LEU A 27 -1.67 16.10 -4.76
CA LEU A 27 -2.27 15.85 -3.45
C LEU A 27 -3.28 14.70 -3.55
N MET A 28 -4.14 14.71 -4.57
CA MET A 28 -5.11 13.63 -4.80
C MET A 28 -4.41 12.29 -5.04
N PHE A 29 -3.36 12.28 -5.86
CA PHE A 29 -2.56 11.08 -6.10
C PHE A 29 -1.95 10.52 -4.80
N ASN A 30 -1.31 11.35 -3.98
CA ASN A 30 -0.72 10.92 -2.72
C ASN A 30 -1.77 10.42 -1.73
N LEU A 31 -2.93 11.07 -1.65
CA LEU A 31 -4.03 10.62 -0.79
C LEU A 31 -4.56 9.25 -1.23
N ILE A 32 -4.71 9.02 -2.54
CA ILE A 32 -5.13 7.73 -3.07
C ILE A 32 -4.06 6.66 -2.78
N LEU A 33 -2.78 6.99 -2.91
CA LEU A 33 -1.68 6.05 -2.61
C LEU A 33 -1.65 5.66 -1.13
N VAL A 34 -1.86 6.63 -0.22
CA VAL A 34 -1.97 6.37 1.22
C VAL A 34 -3.23 5.55 1.54
N ALA A 35 -4.37 5.89 0.92
CA ALA A 35 -5.59 5.10 1.10
C ALA A 35 -5.40 3.66 0.62
N TYR A 36 -4.75 3.47 -0.53
CA TYR A 36 -4.42 2.15 -1.06
C TYR A 36 -3.53 1.36 -0.11
N PHE A 37 -2.50 1.99 0.49
CA PHE A 37 -1.67 1.37 1.52
C PHE A 37 -2.50 0.89 2.70
N LEU A 38 -3.31 1.77 3.30
CA LEU A 38 -4.07 1.48 4.52
C LEU A 38 -5.12 0.39 4.31
N ILE A 39 -5.81 0.43 3.17
CA ILE A 39 -6.83 -0.58 2.84
C ILE A 39 -6.15 -1.93 2.58
N SER A 40 -5.08 -1.94 1.77
CA SER A 40 -4.39 -3.18 1.41
C SER A 40 -3.61 -3.78 2.58
N SER A 41 -3.22 -2.98 3.57
CA SER A 41 -2.58 -3.45 4.79
C SER A 41 -3.55 -4.13 5.77
N GLY A 42 -4.84 -4.19 5.46
CA GLY A 42 -5.83 -4.83 6.33
C GLY A 42 -6.35 -3.94 7.46
N LEU A 43 -6.22 -2.60 7.38
CA LEU A 43 -6.69 -1.71 8.46
C LEU A 43 -8.17 -1.92 8.80
N VAL A 44 -9.01 -2.22 7.79
CA VAL A 44 -10.44 -2.52 8.01
C VAL A 44 -10.62 -3.81 8.83
N TYR A 45 -9.79 -4.82 8.56
CA TYR A 45 -9.77 -6.06 9.35
C TYR A 45 -9.28 -5.79 10.76
N ASP A 46 -8.22 -4.99 10.92
CA ASP A 46 -7.65 -4.64 12.23
C ASP A 46 -8.68 -3.93 13.11
N ILE A 47 -9.51 -3.04 12.55
CA ILE A 47 -10.58 -2.33 13.28
C ILE A 47 -11.70 -3.28 13.71
N ILE A 48 -12.06 -4.26 12.88
CA ILE A 48 -13.21 -5.14 13.15
C ILE A 48 -12.83 -6.31 14.06
N ALA A 49 -11.67 -6.92 13.82
CA ALA A 49 -11.25 -8.14 14.49
C ALA A 49 -10.33 -7.90 15.69
N GLU A 50 -9.80 -6.69 15.83
CA GLU A 50 -8.85 -6.30 16.88
C GLU A 50 -7.77 -7.36 17.14
N PRO A 51 -7.05 -7.85 16.09
CA PRO A 51 -6.09 -8.92 16.24
C PRO A 51 -4.87 -8.43 17.05
N PRO A 52 -4.14 -9.34 17.72
CA PRO A 52 -2.90 -8.96 18.39
C PRO A 52 -1.85 -8.50 17.36
N SER A 53 -0.95 -7.61 17.79
CA SER A 53 0.03 -7.00 16.90
C SER A 53 1.01 -8.01 16.30
N MET A 54 1.42 -9.00 17.09
CA MET A 54 2.26 -10.13 16.67
C MET A 54 2.04 -11.34 17.60
N GLY A 55 2.33 -12.55 17.12
CA GLY A 55 2.32 -13.76 17.94
C GLY A 55 3.67 -14.01 18.64
N THR A 56 3.66 -14.92 19.59
CA THR A 56 4.88 -15.47 20.21
C THR A 56 4.81 -16.99 20.21
N HIS A 57 5.97 -17.63 20.08
CA HIS A 57 6.12 -19.07 20.22
C HIS A 57 7.26 -19.32 21.20
N GLN A 58 6.95 -20.02 22.30
CA GLN A 58 7.95 -20.42 23.26
C GLN A 58 8.56 -21.74 22.82
N ASP A 59 9.89 -21.80 22.76
CA ASP A 59 10.59 -23.06 22.51
C ASP A 59 10.48 -23.97 23.75
N PRO A 60 9.91 -25.19 23.63
CA PRO A 60 9.76 -26.11 24.75
C PRO A 60 11.09 -26.53 25.40
N ALA A 61 12.20 -26.53 24.64
CA ALA A 61 13.48 -27.01 25.13
C ALA A 61 14.30 -25.93 25.87
N THR A 62 14.24 -24.68 25.41
CA THR A 62 15.06 -23.57 25.94
C THR A 62 14.26 -22.55 26.75
N GLY A 63 12.92 -22.61 26.68
CA GLY A 63 12.04 -21.62 27.28
C GLY A 63 12.09 -20.24 26.61
N HIS A 64 12.91 -20.08 25.56
CA HIS A 64 13.07 -18.81 24.86
C HIS A 64 11.80 -18.48 24.06
N VAL A 65 11.35 -17.22 24.17
CA VAL A 65 10.18 -16.72 23.46
C VAL A 65 10.63 -16.10 22.14
N LYS A 66 10.18 -16.68 21.03
CA LYS A 66 10.41 -16.16 19.69
C LYS A 66 9.17 -15.43 19.19
N SER A 67 9.35 -14.22 18.65
CA SER A 67 8.26 -13.50 17.99
C SER A 67 7.91 -14.17 16.66
N VAL A 68 6.61 -14.31 16.39
CA VAL A 68 6.07 -14.90 15.17
C VAL A 68 5.24 -13.85 14.46
N PRO A 69 5.76 -13.25 13.37
CA PRO A 69 5.08 -12.14 12.70
C PRO A 69 3.92 -12.59 11.80
N PHE A 70 3.80 -13.87 11.48
CA PHE A 70 2.72 -14.42 10.64
C PHE A 70 1.86 -15.38 11.45
N MET A 71 0.54 -15.29 11.31
CA MET A 71 -0.35 -16.27 11.96
C MET A 71 -0.33 -17.58 11.16
N PRO A 72 0.20 -18.70 11.72
CA PRO A 72 0.32 -19.95 10.99
C PRO A 72 -1.04 -20.66 10.86
N ASN A 73 -1.24 -21.37 9.76
CA ASN A 73 -2.39 -22.28 9.52
C ASN A 73 -3.79 -21.62 9.64
N ARG A 74 -3.88 -20.29 9.59
CA ARG A 74 -5.15 -19.55 9.53
C ARG A 74 -5.10 -18.54 8.40
N ILE A 75 -5.84 -18.83 7.34
CA ILE A 75 -5.90 -17.97 6.14
C ILE A 75 -6.79 -16.74 6.38
N ASN A 76 -7.88 -16.91 7.14
CA ASN A 76 -8.83 -15.83 7.46
C ASN A 76 -8.40 -14.96 8.66
N GLY A 77 -7.22 -15.23 9.21
CA GLY A 77 -6.68 -14.56 10.39
C GLY A 77 -5.37 -13.87 10.05
N GLN A 78 -5.16 -12.68 10.59
CA GLN A 78 -3.96 -11.88 10.33
C GLN A 78 -3.50 -11.17 11.59
N TYR A 79 -2.18 -11.01 11.75
CA TYR A 79 -1.62 -10.08 12.74
C TYR A 79 -1.45 -8.69 12.11
N ILE A 80 -1.52 -7.63 12.93
CA ILE A 80 -1.37 -6.24 12.44
C ILE A 80 -0.06 -6.08 11.65
N ILE A 81 1.05 -6.63 12.17
CA ILE A 81 2.35 -6.52 11.50
C ILE A 81 2.41 -7.27 10.17
N GLU A 82 1.67 -8.37 10.04
CA GLU A 82 1.57 -9.16 8.81
C GLU A 82 0.87 -8.32 7.72
N GLY A 83 -0.22 -7.64 8.09
CA GLY A 83 -0.97 -6.74 7.21
C GLY A 83 -0.18 -5.52 6.77
N LEU A 84 0.40 -4.81 7.73
CA LEU A 84 1.26 -3.66 7.44
C LEU A 84 2.44 -4.01 6.54
N SER A 85 3.08 -5.16 6.78
CA SER A 85 4.19 -5.61 5.95
C SER A 85 3.74 -5.94 4.52
N ALA A 86 2.61 -6.65 4.35
CA ALA A 86 2.07 -6.96 3.02
C ALA A 86 1.66 -5.68 2.26
N GLY A 87 0.95 -4.76 2.92
CA GLY A 87 0.57 -3.47 2.34
C GLY A 87 1.78 -2.64 1.91
N PHE A 88 2.87 -2.65 2.69
CA PHE A 88 4.12 -1.98 2.34
C PHE A 88 4.77 -2.58 1.11
N LEU A 89 4.80 -3.90 0.98
CA LEU A 89 5.35 -4.56 -0.21
C LEU A 89 4.53 -4.22 -1.45
N PHE A 90 3.20 -4.20 -1.37
CA PHE A 90 2.35 -3.84 -2.50
C PHE A 90 2.58 -2.41 -2.96
N THR A 91 2.69 -1.45 -2.04
CA THR A 91 2.99 -0.06 -2.39
C THR A 91 4.41 0.10 -2.93
N LEU A 92 5.41 -0.59 -2.38
CA LEU A 92 6.77 -0.60 -2.89
C LEU A 92 6.84 -1.16 -4.33
N GLY A 93 6.07 -2.20 -4.62
CA GLY A 93 5.96 -2.79 -5.96
C GLY A 93 5.32 -1.81 -6.95
N GLY A 94 4.18 -1.21 -6.58
CA GLY A 94 3.50 -0.20 -7.39
C GLY A 94 4.34 1.06 -7.61
N PHE A 95 5.05 1.53 -6.58
CA PHE A 95 5.99 2.64 -6.66
C PHE A 95 7.16 2.34 -7.60
N GLY A 96 7.64 1.10 -7.63
CA GLY A 96 8.62 0.64 -8.61
C GLY A 96 8.14 0.84 -10.06
N VAL A 97 6.87 0.54 -10.35
CA VAL A 97 6.28 0.76 -11.69
C VAL A 97 6.18 2.26 -12.01
N ILE A 98 5.80 3.10 -11.04
CA ILE A 98 5.76 4.56 -11.22
C ILE A 98 7.16 5.12 -11.52
N MET A 99 8.20 4.62 -10.85
CA MET A 99 9.58 5.00 -11.16
C MET A 99 10.01 4.61 -12.58
N LEU A 100 9.54 3.47 -13.09
CA LEU A 100 9.79 3.06 -14.48
C LEU A 100 9.11 3.99 -15.48
N ASP A 101 7.90 4.47 -15.17
CA ASP A 101 7.20 5.45 -16.01
C ASP A 101 7.96 6.79 -16.03
N TRP A 102 8.42 7.27 -14.87
CA TRP A 102 9.27 8.46 -14.82
C TRP A 102 10.57 8.30 -15.59
N ALA A 103 11.20 7.12 -15.55
CA ALA A 103 12.41 6.86 -16.33
C ALA A 103 12.18 7.02 -17.86
N ASN A 104 10.95 6.77 -18.33
CA ASN A 104 10.59 6.88 -19.74
C ASN A 104 10.37 8.34 -20.20
N ASP A 105 10.30 9.31 -19.28
CA ASP A 105 10.18 10.71 -19.65
C ASP A 105 11.42 11.19 -20.43
N LYS A 106 11.16 11.87 -21.55
CA LYS A 106 12.19 12.43 -22.44
C LYS A 106 12.93 13.61 -21.82
N SER A 107 12.35 14.26 -20.80
CA SER A 107 12.93 15.42 -20.11
C SER A 107 14.15 15.08 -19.24
N ILE A 108 14.34 13.81 -18.88
CA ILE A 108 15.33 13.37 -17.89
C ILE A 108 16.70 13.10 -18.51
N SER A 109 17.77 13.47 -17.78
CA SER A 109 19.15 13.17 -18.16
C SER A 109 19.41 11.66 -18.27
N LYS A 110 20.30 11.24 -19.17
CA LYS A 110 20.59 9.81 -19.40
C LYS A 110 20.96 9.06 -18.11
N ARG A 111 21.78 9.68 -17.25
CA ARG A 111 22.18 9.10 -15.96
C ARG A 111 20.99 8.86 -15.04
N ASN A 112 20.12 9.86 -14.87
CA ASN A 112 18.96 9.75 -13.99
C ASN A 112 17.96 8.74 -14.53
N ARG A 113 17.79 8.65 -15.85
CA ARG A 113 17.00 7.59 -16.49
C ARG A 113 17.49 6.21 -16.08
N TYR A 114 18.79 5.93 -16.21
CA TYR A 114 19.35 4.64 -15.77
C TYR A 114 19.12 4.36 -14.29
N LEU A 115 19.25 5.37 -13.42
CA LEU A 115 19.00 5.22 -11.99
C LEU A 115 17.54 4.87 -11.69
N PHE A 116 16.58 5.60 -12.28
CA PHE A 116 15.15 5.33 -12.10
C PHE A 116 14.72 3.99 -12.69
N THR A 117 15.28 3.60 -13.85
CA THR A 117 15.04 2.28 -14.42
C THR A 117 15.53 1.18 -13.48
N LEU A 118 16.78 1.28 -13.01
CA LEU A 118 17.36 0.28 -12.13
C LEU A 118 16.62 0.20 -10.79
N SER A 119 16.34 1.34 -10.15
CA SER A 119 15.61 1.37 -8.88
C SER A 119 14.18 0.84 -9.04
N GLY A 120 13.49 1.20 -10.12
CA GLY A 120 12.14 0.72 -10.41
C GLY A 120 12.08 -0.79 -10.60
N VAL A 121 13.00 -1.37 -11.40
CA VAL A 121 13.09 -2.83 -11.59
C VAL A 121 13.41 -3.54 -10.28
N ILE A 122 14.40 -3.06 -9.52
CA ILE A 122 14.77 -3.68 -8.23
C ILE A 122 13.59 -3.64 -7.26
N SER A 123 12.94 -2.48 -7.15
CA SER A 123 11.78 -2.30 -6.26
C SER A 123 10.64 -3.25 -6.60
N PHE A 124 10.30 -3.37 -7.89
CA PHE A 124 9.24 -4.25 -8.36
C PHE A 124 9.57 -5.74 -8.15
N VAL A 125 10.77 -6.17 -8.55
CA VAL A 125 11.20 -7.57 -8.44
C VAL A 125 11.38 -7.99 -6.98
N ALA A 126 11.95 -7.11 -6.14
CA ALA A 126 12.11 -7.38 -4.71
C ALA A 126 10.74 -7.49 -4.01
N SER A 127 9.83 -6.55 -4.28
CA SER A 127 8.46 -6.62 -3.76
C SER A 127 7.76 -7.92 -4.17
N TYR A 128 7.78 -8.27 -5.46
CA TYR A 128 7.18 -9.51 -5.96
C TYR A 128 7.77 -10.76 -5.28
N SER A 129 9.11 -10.83 -5.17
CA SER A 129 9.80 -11.97 -4.56
C SER A 129 9.43 -12.12 -3.07
N LEU A 130 9.40 -11.00 -2.33
CA LEU A 130 9.03 -10.99 -0.92
C LEU A 130 7.55 -11.34 -0.70
N CYS A 131 6.65 -10.88 -1.56
CA CYS A 131 5.24 -11.26 -1.53
C CYS A 131 5.06 -12.77 -1.72
N ILE A 132 5.78 -13.39 -2.67
CA ILE A 132 5.74 -14.85 -2.84
C ILE A 132 6.25 -15.57 -1.58
N VAL A 133 7.30 -15.07 -0.93
CA VAL A 133 7.80 -15.62 0.35
C VAL A 133 6.73 -15.48 1.45
N PHE A 134 6.05 -14.34 1.54
CA PHE A 134 4.98 -14.13 2.51
C PHE A 134 3.83 -15.13 2.30
N PHE A 135 3.39 -15.31 1.05
CA PHE A 135 2.37 -16.31 0.72
C PHE A 135 2.80 -17.73 1.08
N LYS A 136 4.06 -18.10 0.83
CA LYS A 136 4.60 -19.42 1.20
C LYS A 136 4.66 -19.66 2.71
N ILE A 137 4.95 -18.62 3.49
CA ILE A 137 4.95 -18.71 4.96
C ILE A 137 3.51 -18.85 5.47
N LYS A 138 2.57 -18.08 4.90
CA LYS A 138 1.17 -18.07 5.31
C LYS A 138 0.43 -19.35 4.94
N VAL A 139 0.71 -19.90 3.75
CA VAL A 139 0.07 -21.11 3.19
C VAL A 139 1.15 -22.16 2.93
N PRO A 140 1.47 -23.01 3.92
CA PRO A 140 2.45 -24.07 3.73
C PRO A 140 1.95 -25.07 2.66
N GLY A 141 2.76 -25.31 1.63
CA GLY A 141 2.36 -26.09 0.46
C GLY A 141 1.96 -25.25 -0.76
N TYR A 142 1.96 -23.91 -0.65
CA TYR A 142 1.73 -23.03 -1.78
C TYR A 142 2.74 -23.30 -2.92
N LEU A 143 2.22 -23.57 -4.12
CA LEU A 143 2.98 -23.91 -5.34
C LEU A 143 3.76 -25.24 -5.31
N LYS A 144 3.53 -26.11 -4.31
CA LYS A 144 3.89 -27.53 -4.44
C LYS A 144 2.74 -28.21 -5.21
N GLY A 145 2.91 -28.40 -6.51
CA GLY A 145 2.09 -29.36 -7.24
C GLY A 145 2.25 -30.74 -6.61
N GLU A 146 1.17 -31.51 -6.59
CA GLU A 146 1.17 -32.92 -6.18
C GLU A 146 2.24 -33.73 -6.94
#